data_AF-B9Z8T4-F1
#
_entry.id   AF-B9Z8T4-F1
#
_cell.length_a   1.000
_cell.length_b   1.000
_cell.length_c   1.000
_cell.angle_alpha   90.00
_cell.angle_beta   90.00
_cell.angle_gamma   90.00
#
_symmetry.space_group_name_H-M   'P 1'
#
loop_
_entity.id
_entity.type
_entity.pdbx_description
1 polymer ?
#
loop_
_entity_poly.entity_id
_entity_poly.type
_entity_poly.pdbx_seq_one_letter_code
_entity_poly.pdbx_strand_id
1 'polypeptide(L)'
;MATSSDTTVVGTSSADTLNGGAGNDVLSGGAGNDFLNGGAGSDTLDGGSGSDLLNGGSGNDTLIYTLSENSGSTDIYTGGSGIDTVQLNLTSSEWLSNTVQQEVARYVQHLASVKTNINTGEVSNGTASDFTFDFGNGTKLTVSMMEKLDVWVNGAAIDFHKPVISTADSSGGVIEDASHPMLSTSGNISFFDVDLSQTHSVSVQSDSGNSLGGALTATLTDSALGDGAGKVTWSYSLADGTDGVAGTVQSMAAGESATETFTIVITDSSGKQVAQDVTITLTGTNDAPVVSGHISGQGIEDGSSFAINLLADASDIDHGAVLHVEGLNSLPDGVSLSGSTLTVDPGNAAFQHLAEGQVELITLNYQVVDEHGAWADETAEITVTGTNDAASMSGDQTGALGEDSVTPATGSLTVSDVDDGQAHTQTASNQASALGHYSVDVDGNWSYVVDNAAVQHLAAGTSTTDSFTVTSTDGTASKVVTITINGANDSASMSGDQAGTLSEDSVTPATGTLTVSDVDDGQRTPRPPAIKPAHWATTRWMWTATGATWSTTRRCST
;
A
#
# COMPACT_ATOMS: atom_id res chain seq x y z
N MET A 1 5.74 -29.90 88.49
CA MET A 1 6.40 -29.07 89.52
C MET A 1 7.26 -28.08 88.75
N ALA A 2 6.94 -26.79 88.83
CA ALA A 2 7.66 -25.73 88.14
C ALA A 2 9.14 -25.69 88.56
N THR A 3 10.03 -25.76 87.59
CA THR A 3 11.48 -25.56 87.73
C THR A 3 11.79 -24.09 87.46
N SER A 4 12.83 -23.53 88.08
CA SER A 4 13.25 -22.13 87.88
C SER A 4 14.06 -21.93 86.58
N SER A 5 13.67 -22.59 85.50
CA SER A 5 14.46 -22.74 84.28
C SER A 5 13.53 -22.75 83.09
N ASP A 6 13.92 -22.08 82.01
CA ASP A 6 13.27 -22.08 80.70
C ASP A 6 12.86 -23.50 80.29
N THR A 7 11.57 -23.68 80.02
CA THR A 7 10.97 -24.95 79.63
C THR A 7 10.30 -24.85 78.26
N THR A 8 10.22 -25.98 77.56
CA THR A 8 9.38 -26.11 76.38
C THR A 8 8.37 -27.21 76.63
N VAL A 9 7.08 -26.88 76.57
CA VAL A 9 5.97 -27.78 76.85
C VAL A 9 5.05 -27.80 75.64
N VAL A 10 4.77 -29.00 75.14
CA VAL A 10 3.83 -29.22 74.03
C VAL A 10 2.73 -30.15 74.54
N GLY A 11 1.49 -29.71 74.38
CA GLY A 11 0.29 -30.46 74.67
C GLY A 11 -0.02 -31.49 73.59
N THR A 12 -1.27 -31.93 73.58
CA THR A 12 -1.76 -33.05 72.79
C THR A 12 -2.84 -32.59 71.81
N SER A 13 -3.81 -33.46 71.54
CA SER A 13 -4.99 -33.13 70.72
C SER A 13 -6.27 -33.12 71.56
N SER A 14 -6.12 -33.05 72.88
CA SER A 14 -7.18 -33.03 73.87
C SER A 14 -7.05 -31.74 74.68
N ALA A 15 -8.09 -31.38 75.44
CA ALA A 15 -8.01 -30.26 76.36
C ALA A 15 -6.89 -30.46 77.41
N ASP A 16 -5.86 -29.63 77.32
CA ASP A 16 -4.66 -29.68 78.13
C ASP A 16 -4.60 -28.53 79.15
N THR A 17 -3.79 -28.71 80.20
CA THR A 17 -3.51 -27.68 81.21
C THR A 17 -2.02 -27.60 81.39
N LEU A 18 -1.41 -26.55 80.84
CA LEU A 18 0.02 -26.35 80.78
C LEU A 18 0.43 -25.17 81.69
N ASN A 19 1.55 -25.32 82.38
CA ASN A 19 2.08 -24.30 83.28
C ASN A 19 3.62 -24.27 83.17
N GLY A 20 4.17 -23.14 82.71
CA GLY A 20 5.62 -22.94 82.52
C GLY A 20 6.33 -22.77 83.85
N GLY A 21 5.81 -21.87 84.69
CA GLY A 21 6.26 -21.68 86.06
C GLY A 21 7.16 -20.46 86.19
N ALA A 22 8.48 -20.65 86.26
CA ALA A 22 9.42 -19.55 86.35
C ALA A 22 10.58 -19.77 85.37
N GLY A 23 10.96 -18.75 84.62
CA GLY A 23 11.85 -18.88 83.47
C GLY A 23 11.16 -18.30 82.23
N ASN A 24 11.88 -18.26 81.11
CA ASN A 24 11.30 -17.86 79.83
C ASN A 24 10.82 -19.12 79.10
N ASP A 25 9.55 -19.43 79.22
CA ASP A 25 8.96 -20.70 78.81
C ASP A 25 8.35 -20.63 77.40
N VAL A 26 8.29 -21.77 76.71
CA VAL A 26 7.57 -21.93 75.42
C VAL A 26 6.50 -22.99 75.60
N LEU A 27 5.23 -22.61 75.50
CA LEU A 27 4.08 -23.48 75.70
C LEU A 27 3.27 -23.56 74.40
N SER A 28 2.92 -24.77 73.97
CA SER A 28 2.03 -25.02 72.83
C SER A 28 0.92 -25.98 73.25
N GLY A 29 -0.35 -25.58 73.12
CA GLY A 29 -1.53 -26.39 73.49
C GLY A 29 -1.76 -27.55 72.52
N GLY A 30 -1.71 -27.26 71.22
CA GLY A 30 -1.90 -28.24 70.17
C GLY A 30 -3.31 -28.16 69.62
N ALA A 31 -4.08 -29.24 69.73
CA ALA A 31 -5.51 -29.17 69.41
C ALA A 31 -6.32 -29.43 70.67
N GLY A 32 -7.47 -28.80 70.83
CA GLY A 32 -8.27 -28.94 72.03
C GLY A 32 -8.74 -27.59 72.54
N ASN A 33 -9.33 -27.58 73.73
CA ASN A 33 -9.63 -26.33 74.41
C ASN A 33 -8.68 -26.27 75.61
N ASP A 34 -7.60 -25.54 75.46
CA ASP A 34 -6.44 -25.63 76.32
C ASP A 34 -6.37 -24.47 77.31
N PHE A 35 -5.76 -24.74 78.47
CA PHE A 35 -5.42 -23.72 79.46
C PHE A 35 -3.91 -23.62 79.60
N LEU A 36 -3.33 -22.49 79.19
CA LEU A 36 -1.90 -22.24 79.23
C LEU A 36 -1.60 -21.09 80.19
N ASN A 37 -0.64 -21.30 81.10
CA ASN A 37 -0.15 -20.27 82.02
C ASN A 37 1.36 -20.19 81.95
N GLY A 38 1.91 -19.07 81.47
CA GLY A 38 3.35 -18.84 81.35
C GLY A 38 4.00 -18.82 82.73
N GLY A 39 3.56 -17.88 83.57
CA GLY A 39 4.02 -17.77 84.95
C GLY A 39 4.90 -16.55 85.12
N ALA A 40 6.19 -16.75 85.42
CA ALA A 40 7.12 -15.65 85.65
C ALA A 40 8.32 -15.74 84.70
N GLY A 41 8.53 -14.70 83.91
CA GLY A 41 9.55 -14.63 82.88
C GLY A 41 8.94 -14.11 81.59
N SER A 42 9.72 -14.07 80.52
CA SER A 42 9.22 -13.71 79.19
C SER A 42 8.85 -14.97 78.45
N ASP A 43 7.56 -15.28 78.43
CA ASP A 43 7.03 -16.54 77.95
C ASP A 43 6.49 -16.41 76.51
N THR A 44 6.46 -17.52 75.77
CA THR A 44 5.82 -17.64 74.46
C THR A 44 4.74 -18.71 74.51
N LEU A 45 3.49 -18.34 74.30
CA LEU A 45 2.35 -19.23 74.43
C LEU A 45 1.60 -19.32 73.10
N ASP A 46 1.27 -20.52 72.65
CA ASP A 46 0.47 -20.81 71.47
C ASP A 46 -0.64 -21.81 71.84
N GLY A 47 -1.91 -21.41 71.74
CA GLY A 47 -3.05 -22.30 72.01
C GLY A 47 -3.16 -23.42 70.97
N GLY A 48 -2.83 -23.11 69.71
CA GLY A 48 -3.10 -23.98 68.58
C GLY A 48 -4.57 -23.88 68.15
N SER A 49 -5.22 -25.01 67.90
CA SER A 49 -6.60 -25.05 67.39
C SER A 49 -7.61 -25.37 68.48
N GLY A 50 -8.68 -24.58 68.54
CA GLY A 50 -9.82 -24.81 69.42
C GLY A 50 -10.06 -23.57 70.25
N SER A 51 -10.83 -23.69 71.35
CA SER A 51 -11.16 -22.54 72.20
C SER A 51 -10.26 -22.50 73.43
N ASP A 52 -9.27 -21.62 73.40
CA ASP A 52 -8.15 -21.62 74.35
C ASP A 52 -8.18 -20.45 75.32
N LEU A 53 -7.58 -20.66 76.50
CA LEU A 53 -7.37 -19.64 77.52
C LEU A 53 -5.87 -19.56 77.86
N LEU A 54 -5.25 -18.44 77.46
CA LEU A 54 -3.83 -18.17 77.68
C LEU A 54 -3.65 -17.04 78.69
N ASN A 55 -2.70 -17.21 79.60
CA ASN A 55 -2.25 -16.19 80.54
C ASN A 55 -0.71 -16.13 80.54
N GLY A 56 -0.13 -15.00 80.11
CA GLY A 56 1.32 -14.78 80.11
C GLY A 56 1.87 -14.78 81.53
N GLY A 57 1.31 -13.92 82.39
CA GLY A 57 1.66 -13.85 83.80
C GLY A 57 2.49 -12.61 84.09
N SER A 58 3.76 -12.77 84.46
CA SER A 58 4.65 -11.65 84.75
C SER A 58 5.89 -11.69 83.90
N GLY A 59 6.21 -10.59 83.23
CA GLY A 59 7.32 -10.47 82.30
C GLY A 59 6.80 -9.94 80.98
N ASN A 60 7.63 -9.94 79.94
CA ASN A 60 7.16 -9.51 78.61
C ASN A 60 6.85 -10.76 77.81
N ASP A 61 5.56 -11.05 77.62
CA ASP A 61 5.09 -12.29 77.05
C ASP A 61 4.68 -12.12 75.58
N THR A 62 4.77 -13.21 74.81
CA THR A 62 4.26 -13.29 73.44
C THR A 62 3.17 -14.35 73.37
N LEU A 63 1.94 -13.94 73.11
CA LEU A 63 0.80 -14.85 72.93
C LEU A 63 0.47 -14.94 71.44
N ILE A 64 0.66 -16.12 70.86
CA ILE A 64 0.56 -16.41 69.44
C ILE A 64 -0.86 -16.86 69.10
N TYR A 65 -1.45 -16.22 68.11
CA TYR A 65 -2.74 -16.59 67.55
C TYR A 65 -2.60 -16.87 66.06
N THR A 66 -2.79 -18.12 65.65
CA THR A 66 -2.80 -18.51 64.24
C THR A 66 -4.23 -18.58 63.74
N LEU A 67 -4.61 -17.66 62.85
CA LEU A 67 -6.00 -17.54 62.40
C LEU A 67 -6.49 -18.80 61.67
N SER A 68 -5.62 -19.40 60.84
CA SER A 68 -5.96 -20.59 60.07
C SER A 68 -6.24 -21.85 60.91
N GLU A 69 -5.80 -21.86 62.17
CA GLU A 69 -6.01 -22.96 63.12
C GLU A 69 -7.31 -22.79 63.94
N ASN A 70 -7.86 -21.57 63.98
CA ASN A 70 -8.90 -21.16 64.92
C ASN A 70 -10.27 -20.90 64.28
N SER A 71 -10.54 -21.56 63.15
CA SER A 71 -11.81 -21.39 62.44
C SER A 71 -13.02 -21.77 63.32
N GLY A 72 -13.85 -20.78 63.64
CA GLY A 72 -15.05 -20.95 64.46
C GLY A 72 -14.80 -21.11 65.96
N SER A 73 -13.57 -20.89 66.44
CA SER A 73 -13.24 -20.93 67.85
C SER A 73 -13.28 -19.53 68.50
N THR A 74 -13.23 -19.52 69.84
CA THR A 74 -13.18 -18.29 70.63
C THR A 74 -12.09 -18.43 71.69
N ASP A 75 -11.09 -17.58 71.59
CA ASP A 75 -9.91 -17.60 72.45
C ASP A 75 -9.84 -16.38 73.35
N ILE A 76 -9.21 -16.54 74.50
CA ILE A 76 -9.03 -15.48 75.50
C ILE A 76 -7.57 -15.43 75.93
N TYR A 77 -6.89 -14.35 75.57
CA TYR A 77 -5.46 -14.16 75.81
C TYR A 77 -5.25 -12.99 76.76
N THR A 78 -4.61 -13.25 77.89
CA THR A 78 -4.25 -12.22 78.88
C THR A 78 -2.73 -12.11 78.96
N GLY A 79 -2.17 -10.92 78.74
CA GLY A 79 -0.72 -10.70 78.87
C GLY A 79 -0.29 -10.78 80.34
N GLY A 80 -0.73 -9.81 81.14
CA GLY A 80 -0.52 -9.80 82.59
C GLY A 80 0.23 -8.55 83.02
N SER A 81 1.36 -8.72 83.73
CA SER A 81 2.24 -7.61 84.09
C SER A 81 3.49 -7.62 83.23
N GLY A 82 3.85 -6.47 82.66
CA GLY A 82 4.94 -6.31 81.71
C GLY A 82 4.43 -5.75 80.39
N ILE A 83 5.26 -5.80 79.35
CA ILE A 83 4.91 -5.33 78.01
C ILE A 83 4.68 -6.56 77.13
N ASP A 84 3.41 -6.88 76.94
CA ASP A 84 2.97 -8.11 76.31
C ASP A 84 2.60 -7.88 74.85
N THR A 85 2.84 -8.91 74.05
CA THR A 85 2.66 -8.89 72.60
C THR A 85 1.65 -9.95 72.21
N VAL A 86 0.59 -9.55 71.51
CA VAL A 86 -0.20 -10.48 70.71
C VAL A 86 0.44 -10.61 69.32
N GLN A 87 0.79 -11.84 68.95
CA GLN A 87 1.32 -12.15 67.61
C GLN A 87 0.21 -12.81 66.78
N LEU A 88 -0.22 -12.14 65.71
CA LEU A 88 -1.17 -12.71 64.75
C LEU A 88 -0.42 -13.38 63.60
N ASN A 89 -0.57 -14.69 63.46
CA ASN A 89 -0.07 -15.47 62.33
C ASN A 89 -1.16 -15.65 61.27
N LEU A 90 -0.89 -15.17 60.06
CA LEU A 90 -1.83 -15.11 58.95
C LEU A 90 -1.20 -15.71 57.68
N THR A 91 -2.05 -16.22 56.79
CA THR A 91 -1.73 -16.45 55.39
C THR A 91 -1.84 -15.15 54.58
N SER A 92 -1.25 -15.10 53.38
CA SER A 92 -1.43 -13.94 52.48
C SER A 92 -2.91 -13.64 52.18
N SER A 93 -3.72 -14.68 51.96
CA SER A 93 -5.16 -14.50 51.69
C SER A 93 -5.92 -13.95 52.89
N GLU A 94 -5.55 -14.35 54.11
CA GLU A 94 -6.15 -13.83 55.33
C GLU A 94 -5.77 -12.38 55.57
N TRP A 95 -4.48 -12.04 55.42
CA TRP A 95 -4.02 -10.65 55.58
C TRP A 95 -4.66 -9.69 54.57
N LEU A 96 -4.95 -10.15 53.34
CA LEU A 96 -5.62 -9.34 52.33
C LEU A 96 -7.16 -9.31 52.49
N SER A 97 -7.71 -10.01 53.47
CA SER A 97 -9.14 -9.94 53.78
C SER A 97 -9.48 -8.60 54.42
N ASN A 98 -10.47 -7.92 53.87
CA ASN A 98 -11.00 -6.68 54.43
C ASN A 98 -11.41 -6.83 55.92
N THR A 99 -11.94 -7.99 56.33
CA THR A 99 -12.29 -8.24 57.73
C THR A 99 -11.05 -8.21 58.64
N VAL A 100 -9.98 -8.92 58.26
CA VAL A 100 -8.76 -9.00 59.08
C VAL A 100 -8.08 -7.63 59.17
N GLN A 101 -7.96 -6.93 58.04
CA GLN A 101 -7.33 -5.60 58.03
C GLN A 101 -8.12 -4.57 58.85
N GLN A 102 -9.46 -4.62 58.81
CA GLN A 102 -10.29 -3.75 59.65
C GLN A 102 -10.14 -4.07 61.14
N GLU A 103 -10.09 -5.35 61.52
CA GLU A 103 -9.91 -5.72 62.93
C GLU A 103 -8.52 -5.33 63.45
N VAL A 104 -7.47 -5.48 62.63
CA VAL A 104 -6.13 -4.99 62.94
C VAL A 104 -6.13 -3.46 63.07
N ALA A 105 -6.74 -2.74 62.15
CA ALA A 105 -6.85 -1.28 62.21
C ALA A 105 -7.60 -0.80 63.47
N ARG A 106 -8.70 -1.48 63.84
CA ARG A 106 -9.44 -1.23 65.09
C ARG A 106 -8.57 -1.47 66.32
N TYR A 107 -7.75 -2.52 66.32
CA TYR A 107 -6.86 -2.79 67.44
C TYR A 107 -5.72 -1.76 67.54
N VAL A 108 -5.16 -1.33 66.42
CA VAL A 108 -4.16 -0.24 66.37
C VAL A 108 -4.74 1.05 66.95
N GLN A 109 -5.96 1.44 66.57
CA GLN A 109 -6.66 2.58 67.15
C GLN A 109 -6.94 2.40 68.65
N HIS A 110 -7.35 1.20 69.06
CA HIS A 110 -7.58 0.86 70.46
C HIS A 110 -6.31 1.07 71.27
N LEU A 111 -5.18 0.47 70.86
CA LEU A 111 -3.87 0.64 71.50
C LEU A 111 -3.46 2.11 71.61
N ALA A 112 -3.66 2.91 70.57
CA ALA A 112 -3.38 4.34 70.60
C ALA A 112 -4.28 5.13 71.57
N SER A 113 -5.49 4.63 71.86
CA SER A 113 -6.44 5.25 72.78
C SER A 113 -6.20 4.88 74.25
N VAL A 114 -5.59 3.72 74.53
CA VAL A 114 -5.37 3.27 75.90
C VAL A 114 -4.16 3.99 76.50
N LYS A 115 -4.32 4.53 77.72
CA LYS A 115 -3.23 5.22 78.41
C LYS A 115 -2.28 4.20 79.02
N THR A 116 -1.02 4.24 78.58
CA THR A 116 0.07 3.51 79.22
C THR A 116 0.60 4.25 80.43
N ASN A 117 1.13 3.51 81.39
CA ASN A 117 1.89 4.08 82.50
C ASN A 117 3.19 4.64 81.94
N ILE A 118 3.39 5.95 82.08
CA ILE A 118 4.56 6.66 81.52
C ILE A 118 5.91 6.15 82.06
N ASN A 119 5.92 5.45 83.20
CA ASN A 119 7.13 4.93 83.81
C ASN A 119 7.41 3.46 83.48
N THR A 120 6.37 2.65 83.24
CA THR A 120 6.51 1.19 83.00
C THR A 120 6.21 0.78 81.56
N GLY A 121 5.50 1.62 80.80
CA GLY A 121 5.03 1.30 79.45
C GLY A 121 3.79 0.40 79.43
N GLU A 122 3.39 -0.16 80.57
CA GLU A 122 2.25 -1.08 80.72
C GLU A 122 0.92 -0.36 80.53
N VAL A 123 -0.04 -1.03 79.90
CA VAL A 123 -1.42 -0.55 79.85
C VAL A 123 -2.07 -0.73 81.23
N SER A 124 -2.78 0.28 81.74
CA SER A 124 -3.31 0.25 83.12
C SER A 124 -4.12 -1.02 83.41
N ASN A 125 -3.87 -1.60 84.59
CA ASN A 125 -4.25 -2.91 85.14
C ASN A 125 -5.78 -3.18 85.28
N GLY A 126 -6.60 -2.79 84.31
CA GLY A 126 -8.05 -2.94 84.31
C GLY A 126 -8.65 -3.11 82.91
N THR A 127 -9.98 -3.23 82.82
CA THR A 127 -10.77 -3.54 81.60
C THR A 127 -10.67 -2.51 80.46
N ALA A 128 -9.76 -1.54 80.55
CA ALA A 128 -9.57 -0.50 79.53
C ALA A 128 -8.74 -1.01 78.34
N SER A 129 -7.98 -2.10 78.50
CA SER A 129 -7.17 -2.72 77.43
C SER A 129 -7.88 -3.87 76.71
N ASP A 130 -9.06 -4.31 77.20
CA ASP A 130 -9.81 -5.41 76.60
C ASP A 130 -10.23 -5.06 75.18
N PHE A 131 -9.86 -5.92 74.22
CA PHE A 131 -10.26 -5.83 72.83
C PHE A 131 -10.70 -7.20 72.35
N THR A 132 -11.67 -7.26 71.44
CA THR A 132 -12.08 -8.51 70.80
C THR A 132 -11.98 -8.35 69.30
N PHE A 133 -11.08 -9.12 68.70
CA PHE A 133 -11.05 -9.34 67.26
C PHE A 133 -12.23 -10.24 66.89
N ASP A 134 -13.03 -9.81 65.92
CA ASP A 134 -14.08 -10.62 65.30
C ASP A 134 -13.71 -10.90 63.84
N PHE A 135 -13.02 -12.01 63.60
CA PHE A 135 -12.59 -12.42 62.27
C PHE A 135 -13.74 -13.05 61.44
N GLY A 136 -14.96 -13.06 61.99
CA GLY A 136 -16.15 -13.60 61.34
C GLY A 136 -16.31 -15.12 61.50
N ASN A 137 -17.48 -15.63 61.09
CA ASN A 137 -17.85 -17.05 61.18
C ASN A 137 -17.72 -17.66 62.60
N GLY A 138 -17.86 -16.84 63.64
CA GLY A 138 -17.70 -17.27 65.03
C GLY A 138 -16.26 -17.31 65.54
N THR A 139 -15.29 -16.98 64.69
CA THR A 139 -13.86 -16.91 65.02
C THR A 139 -13.55 -15.62 65.77
N LYS A 140 -13.17 -15.73 67.04
CA LYS A 140 -12.93 -14.57 67.91
C LYS A 140 -11.67 -14.74 68.74
N LEU A 141 -10.98 -13.63 68.95
CA LEU A 141 -9.89 -13.54 69.91
C LEU A 141 -10.16 -12.35 70.83
N THR A 142 -10.34 -12.61 72.12
CA THR A 142 -10.36 -11.58 73.13
C THR A 142 -8.97 -11.44 73.71
N VAL A 143 -8.39 -10.24 73.61
CA VAL A 143 -7.12 -9.89 74.24
C VAL A 143 -7.37 -8.92 75.40
N SER A 144 -6.64 -9.13 76.49
CA SER A 144 -6.65 -8.28 77.68
C SER A 144 -5.21 -8.05 78.13
N MET A 145 -4.92 -6.85 78.66
CA MET A 145 -3.59 -6.49 79.16
C MET A 145 -2.50 -6.76 78.11
N MET A 146 -2.69 -6.23 76.90
CA MET A 146 -1.73 -6.33 75.79
C MET A 146 -1.30 -4.94 75.33
N GLU A 147 -0.01 -4.74 75.12
CA GLU A 147 0.60 -3.46 74.73
C GLU A 147 1.02 -3.42 73.26
N LYS A 148 1.34 -4.58 72.67
CA LYS A 148 1.92 -4.69 71.34
C LYS A 148 1.15 -5.64 70.45
N LEU A 149 1.13 -5.31 69.17
CA LEU A 149 0.69 -6.16 68.08
C LEU A 149 1.90 -6.47 67.19
N ASP A 150 2.16 -7.76 66.97
CA ASP A 150 3.01 -8.22 65.87
C ASP A 150 2.13 -8.97 64.86
N VAL A 151 2.32 -8.69 63.57
CA VAL A 151 1.62 -9.39 62.49
C VAL A 151 2.63 -10.15 61.65
N TRP A 152 2.38 -11.44 61.48
CA TRP A 152 3.20 -12.35 60.69
C TRP A 152 2.37 -12.88 59.52
N VAL A 153 2.92 -12.79 58.31
CA VAL A 153 2.30 -13.32 57.09
C VAL A 153 3.19 -14.40 56.50
N ASN A 154 2.65 -15.60 56.33
CA ASN A 154 3.38 -16.79 55.86
C ASN A 154 4.69 -17.04 56.63
N GLY A 155 4.67 -16.86 57.95
CA GLY A 155 5.82 -17.14 58.81
C GLY A 155 6.90 -16.04 58.83
N ALA A 156 6.61 -14.83 58.32
CA ALA A 156 7.51 -13.67 58.44
C ALA A 156 6.77 -12.47 59.04
N ALA A 157 7.40 -11.79 60.00
CA ALA A 157 6.92 -10.52 60.51
C ALA A 157 6.84 -9.48 59.39
N ILE A 158 5.72 -8.75 59.32
CA ILE A 158 5.51 -7.65 58.36
C ILE A 158 5.44 -6.31 59.09
N ASP A 159 5.78 -5.23 58.37
CA ASP A 159 5.45 -3.88 58.81
C ASP A 159 4.01 -3.58 58.37
N PHE A 160 3.04 -3.95 59.23
CA PHE A 160 1.60 -3.84 58.94
C PHE A 160 1.10 -2.39 58.86
N HIS A 161 1.90 -1.43 59.33
CA HIS A 161 1.67 0.01 59.20
C HIS A 161 2.07 0.55 57.80
N LYS A 162 2.56 -0.30 56.89
CA LYS A 162 2.72 0.10 55.49
C LYS A 162 1.38 -0.06 54.77
N PRO A 163 1.03 0.82 53.81
CA PRO A 163 -0.07 0.53 52.91
C PRO A 163 0.18 -0.80 52.18
N VAL A 164 -0.89 -1.55 51.92
CA VAL A 164 -0.83 -2.87 51.27
C VAL A 164 -1.74 -2.86 50.05
N ILE A 165 -1.22 -3.27 48.90
CA ILE A 165 -2.03 -3.42 47.68
C ILE A 165 -2.93 -4.65 47.84
N SER A 166 -4.23 -4.44 47.67
CA SER A 166 -5.24 -5.50 47.71
C SER A 166 -5.53 -6.06 46.31
N THR A 167 -5.61 -5.21 45.30
CA THR A 167 -5.76 -5.57 43.89
C THR A 167 -5.11 -4.54 42.98
N ALA A 168 -4.54 -4.96 41.86
CA ALA A 168 -3.93 -4.06 40.90
C ALA A 168 -4.16 -4.51 39.46
N ASP A 169 -4.58 -3.58 38.61
CA ASP A 169 -4.40 -3.68 37.16
C ASP A 169 -2.91 -3.41 36.88
N SER A 170 -2.11 -4.47 36.85
CA SER A 170 -0.64 -4.41 36.66
C SER A 170 -0.21 -4.31 35.20
N SER A 171 -1.16 -4.21 34.27
CA SER A 171 -0.86 -4.13 32.85
C SER A 171 -1.93 -3.37 32.07
N GLY A 172 -1.52 -2.75 30.96
CA GLY A 172 -2.41 -2.15 29.97
C GLY A 172 -1.97 -2.53 28.55
N GLY A 173 -2.90 -2.51 27.59
CA GLY A 173 -2.62 -2.80 26.19
C GLY A 173 -3.11 -1.67 25.30
N VAL A 174 -2.29 -1.29 24.32
CA VAL A 174 -2.68 -0.40 23.23
C VAL A 174 -2.25 -1.01 21.90
N ILE A 175 -3.01 -0.74 20.86
CA ILE A 175 -2.71 -1.13 19.49
C ILE A 175 -2.45 0.19 18.76
N GLU A 176 -1.41 0.28 17.95
CA GLU A 176 -1.16 1.48 17.14
C GLU A 176 -2.25 1.70 16.08
N ASP A 177 -2.25 2.87 15.46
CA ASP A 177 -3.30 3.31 14.52
C ASP A 177 -4.72 3.23 15.08
N ALA A 178 -4.85 3.34 16.41
CA ALA A 178 -6.14 3.44 17.04
C ALA A 178 -6.80 4.74 16.56
N SER A 179 -8.12 4.72 16.37
CA SER A 179 -8.95 5.82 15.82
C SER A 179 -8.88 7.23 16.49
N HIS A 180 -7.89 7.53 17.32
CA HIS A 180 -7.70 8.77 18.06
C HIS A 180 -6.23 9.20 17.98
N PRO A 181 -5.93 10.51 18.04
CA PRO A 181 -4.56 11.03 17.94
C PRO A 181 -3.62 10.65 19.10
N MET A 182 -4.07 9.80 20.02
CA MET A 182 -3.33 9.31 21.18
C MET A 182 -3.72 7.87 21.48
N LEU A 183 -2.72 6.99 21.59
CA LEU A 183 -2.87 5.66 22.16
C LEU A 183 -3.04 5.79 23.67
N SER A 184 -4.05 5.13 24.24
CA SER A 184 -4.32 5.24 25.68
C SER A 184 -4.92 3.98 26.28
N THR A 185 -4.57 3.73 27.54
CA THR A 185 -5.13 2.67 28.38
C THR A 185 -5.12 3.14 29.83
N SER A 186 -5.95 2.54 30.67
CA SER A 186 -6.05 2.92 32.09
C SER A 186 -6.35 1.71 32.96
N GLY A 187 -6.15 1.86 34.26
CA GLY A 187 -6.44 0.84 35.24
C GLY A 187 -6.43 1.39 36.66
N ASN A 188 -6.64 0.49 37.62
CA ASN A 188 -6.85 0.83 39.01
C ASN A 188 -5.97 -0.02 39.92
N ILE A 189 -5.54 0.58 41.01
CA ILE A 189 -4.88 -0.10 42.12
C ILE A 189 -5.68 0.21 43.37
N SER A 190 -6.16 -0.82 44.05
CA SER A 190 -6.76 -0.72 45.37
C SER A 190 -5.73 -1.09 46.43
N PHE A 191 -5.75 -0.36 47.53
CA PHE A 191 -4.88 -0.60 48.66
C PHE A 191 -5.65 -0.43 49.97
N PHE A 192 -5.07 -0.93 51.05
CA PHE A 192 -5.57 -0.74 52.40
C PHE A 192 -4.43 -0.24 53.30
N ASP A 193 -4.77 0.63 54.23
CA ASP A 193 -3.88 1.06 55.31
C ASP A 193 -4.59 0.92 56.66
N VAL A 194 -3.95 0.23 57.59
CA VAL A 194 -4.49 0.04 58.95
C VAL A 194 -4.38 1.31 59.79
N ASP A 195 -3.55 2.27 59.39
CA ASP A 195 -3.39 3.55 60.07
C ASP A 195 -4.46 4.55 59.59
N LEU A 196 -5.70 4.35 60.04
CA LEU A 196 -6.92 5.02 59.57
C LEU A 196 -6.94 6.56 59.66
N SER A 197 -5.94 7.18 60.29
CA SER A 197 -5.77 8.63 60.38
C SER A 197 -4.71 9.21 59.43
N GLN A 198 -4.01 8.37 58.67
CA GLN A 198 -2.94 8.77 57.77
C GLN A 198 -3.46 9.10 56.38
N THR A 199 -2.88 10.13 55.76
CA THR A 199 -3.15 10.48 54.36
C THR A 199 -2.12 9.88 53.43
N HIS A 200 -2.48 9.60 52.18
CA HIS A 200 -1.56 9.06 51.18
C HIS A 200 -1.23 10.05 50.07
N SER A 201 -0.10 9.81 49.43
CA SER A 201 0.35 10.45 48.20
C SER A 201 0.76 9.39 47.17
N VAL A 202 0.68 9.72 45.89
CA VAL A 202 1.07 8.83 44.79
C VAL A 202 2.13 9.49 43.92
N SER A 203 3.09 8.70 43.48
CA SER A 203 4.08 9.10 42.48
C SER A 203 4.29 8.00 41.45
N VAL A 204 4.77 8.38 40.27
CA VAL A 204 5.08 7.46 39.17
C VAL A 204 6.56 7.60 38.85
N GLN A 205 7.23 6.47 38.70
CA GLN A 205 8.61 6.37 38.24
C GLN A 205 8.62 5.60 36.91
N SER A 206 9.15 6.21 35.86
CA SER A 206 9.35 5.52 34.59
C SER A 206 10.59 4.65 34.66
N ASP A 207 10.52 3.43 34.14
CA ASP A 207 11.70 2.59 33.94
C ASP A 207 12.66 3.26 32.94
N SER A 208 13.97 3.19 33.20
CA SER A 208 14.98 3.82 32.36
C SER A 208 15.15 3.15 30.99
N GLY A 209 14.60 1.94 30.82
CA GLY A 209 14.53 1.21 29.56
C GLY A 209 13.37 1.63 28.65
N ASN A 210 12.43 2.46 29.12
CA ASN A 210 11.32 2.93 28.28
C ASN A 210 11.84 3.83 27.16
N SER A 211 11.50 3.49 25.91
CA SER A 211 12.03 4.15 24.71
C SER A 211 10.97 4.67 23.75
N LEU A 212 9.69 4.40 23.98
CA LEU A 212 8.60 4.74 23.06
C LEU A 212 8.06 6.15 23.34
N GLY A 213 8.33 6.67 24.54
CA GLY A 213 8.00 8.05 24.93
C GLY A 213 6.62 8.17 25.56
N GLY A 214 6.05 7.06 26.02
CA GLY A 214 4.77 7.05 26.69
C GLY A 214 4.85 7.70 28.07
N ALA A 215 3.73 8.31 28.47
CA ALA A 215 3.59 8.92 29.77
C ALA A 215 2.48 8.21 30.56
N LEU A 216 2.83 7.76 31.77
CA LEU A 216 1.86 7.26 32.73
C LEU A 216 1.66 8.29 33.85
N THR A 217 0.41 8.62 34.10
CA THR A 217 -0.01 9.45 35.24
C THR A 217 -0.80 8.61 36.22
N ALA A 218 -0.68 8.89 37.51
CA ALA A 218 -1.44 8.23 38.55
C ALA A 218 -2.07 9.29 39.47
N THR A 219 -3.34 9.09 39.81
CA THR A 219 -4.09 9.98 40.69
C THR A 219 -4.70 9.17 41.82
N LEU A 220 -4.53 9.65 43.05
CA LEU A 220 -5.30 9.15 44.19
C LEU A 220 -6.76 9.58 44.02
N THR A 221 -7.64 8.59 43.86
CA THR A 221 -9.09 8.79 43.79
C THR A 221 -9.75 8.59 45.15
N ASP A 222 -9.12 7.81 46.02
CA ASP A 222 -9.47 7.63 47.42
C ASP A 222 -8.19 7.47 48.26
N SER A 223 -8.10 8.17 49.38
CA SER A 223 -6.87 8.34 50.16
C SER A 223 -6.81 7.48 51.43
N ALA A 224 -7.58 6.39 51.53
CA ALA A 224 -7.53 5.46 52.67
C ALA A 224 -7.72 6.11 54.05
N LEU A 225 -8.64 7.08 54.16
CA LEU A 225 -8.96 7.71 55.44
C LEU A 225 -10.21 7.09 56.06
N GLY A 226 -10.17 6.88 57.37
CA GLY A 226 -11.33 6.44 58.16
C GLY A 226 -11.56 4.94 58.08
N ASP A 227 -11.90 4.39 56.91
CA ASP A 227 -12.11 2.93 56.73
C ASP A 227 -10.86 2.19 56.25
N GLY A 228 -9.79 2.92 55.91
CA GLY A 228 -8.50 2.38 55.51
C GLY A 228 -8.43 1.96 54.04
N ALA A 229 -9.54 1.99 53.30
CA ALA A 229 -9.57 1.58 51.91
C ALA A 229 -9.19 2.75 50.98
N GLY A 230 -8.24 2.52 50.08
CA GLY A 230 -7.76 3.54 49.14
C GLY A 230 -7.75 3.04 47.70
N LYS A 231 -7.71 4.00 46.76
CA LYS A 231 -7.72 3.71 45.33
C LYS A 231 -6.90 4.71 44.53
N VAL A 232 -6.01 4.19 43.70
CA VAL A 232 -5.29 4.93 42.65
C VAL A 232 -5.87 4.56 41.30
N THR A 233 -6.11 5.55 40.45
CA THR A 233 -6.35 5.35 39.02
C THR A 233 -5.15 5.83 38.25
N TRP A 234 -4.64 4.98 37.35
CA TRP A 234 -3.57 5.32 36.45
C TRP A 234 -4.07 5.43 35.01
N SER A 235 -3.47 6.33 34.24
CA SER A 235 -3.75 6.55 32.83
C SER A 235 -2.44 6.65 32.08
N TYR A 236 -2.31 5.83 31.05
CA TYR A 236 -1.23 5.88 30.08
C TYR A 236 -1.70 6.63 28.83
N SER A 237 -0.82 7.45 28.28
CA SER A 237 -1.01 8.09 26.98
C SER A 237 0.31 8.13 26.20
N LEU A 238 0.21 7.87 24.91
CA LEU A 238 1.28 8.04 23.93
C LEU A 238 0.66 8.75 22.72
N ALA A 239 1.35 9.75 22.16
CA ALA A 239 0.87 10.36 20.92
C ALA A 239 0.80 9.34 19.78
N ASP A 240 -0.19 9.51 18.92
CA ASP A 240 -0.43 8.66 17.76
C ASP A 240 -0.45 9.55 16.53
N GLY A 241 0.74 9.87 16.01
CA GLY A 241 0.85 10.82 14.92
C GLY A 241 2.24 10.87 14.29
N THR A 242 2.24 11.17 12.99
CA THR A 242 3.40 11.22 12.10
C THR A 242 4.50 12.21 12.51
N ASP A 243 4.16 13.20 13.36
CA ASP A 243 5.01 14.36 13.70
C ASP A 243 5.37 14.48 15.20
N GLY A 244 5.42 13.39 15.99
CA GLY A 244 5.84 13.57 17.39
C GLY A 244 5.74 12.42 18.39
N VAL A 245 5.24 11.24 18.01
CA VAL A 245 5.66 9.99 18.67
C VAL A 245 6.50 9.18 17.70
N ALA A 246 7.43 8.43 18.28
CA ALA A 246 8.55 7.80 17.61
C ALA A 246 8.07 7.07 16.37
N GLY A 247 8.58 7.42 15.18
CA GLY A 247 8.39 6.61 13.97
C GLY A 247 8.79 5.13 14.18
N THR A 248 9.45 4.81 15.29
CA THR A 248 9.61 3.46 15.84
C THR A 248 8.29 2.73 16.11
N VAL A 249 7.27 3.39 16.71
CA VAL A 249 5.95 2.77 16.96
C VAL A 249 5.28 2.52 15.62
N GLN A 250 5.11 3.55 14.79
CA GLN A 250 4.52 3.40 13.45
C GLN A 250 5.26 2.44 12.51
N SER A 251 6.49 2.04 12.83
CA SER A 251 7.23 1.05 12.05
C SER A 251 7.10 -0.38 12.60
N MET A 252 6.30 -0.61 13.64
CA MET A 252 6.14 -1.92 14.25
C MET A 252 5.26 -2.78 13.35
N ALA A 253 5.83 -3.83 12.78
CA ALA A 253 5.08 -4.69 11.87
C ALA A 253 3.89 -5.36 12.58
N ALA A 254 2.95 -5.87 11.78
CA ALA A 254 1.74 -6.52 12.26
C ALA A 254 2.00 -7.59 13.36
N GLY A 255 1.51 -7.33 14.57
CA GLY A 255 1.67 -8.23 15.71
C GLY A 255 3.04 -8.19 16.40
N GLU A 256 3.97 -7.35 15.95
CA GLU A 256 5.14 -6.95 16.74
C GLU A 256 4.67 -6.30 18.04
N SER A 257 5.45 -6.44 19.11
CA SER A 257 5.09 -5.85 20.40
C SER A 257 6.27 -5.23 21.10
N ALA A 258 6.03 -4.08 21.71
CA ALA A 258 6.98 -3.35 22.54
C ALA A 258 6.35 -3.06 23.90
N THR A 259 7.16 -2.92 24.95
CA THR A 259 6.65 -2.69 26.30
C THR A 259 7.33 -1.51 26.98
N GLU A 260 6.55 -0.75 27.72
CA GLU A 260 7.04 0.23 28.70
C GLU A 260 6.59 -0.15 30.10
N THR A 261 7.47 -0.01 31.10
CA THR A 261 7.14 -0.31 32.51
C THR A 261 7.22 0.95 33.36
N PHE A 262 6.25 1.12 34.25
CA PHE A 262 6.16 2.22 35.19
C PHE A 262 5.91 1.70 36.60
N THR A 263 6.64 2.22 37.59
CA THR A 263 6.42 1.88 38.99
C THR A 263 5.57 2.96 39.65
N ILE A 264 4.37 2.59 40.10
CA ILE A 264 3.49 3.45 40.90
C ILE A 264 3.82 3.24 42.37
N VAL A 265 4.17 4.31 43.08
CA VAL A 265 4.52 4.28 44.50
C VAL A 265 3.47 5.02 45.31
N ILE A 266 2.82 4.32 46.23
CA ILE A 266 1.87 4.85 47.21
C ILE A 266 2.64 5.07 48.51
N THR A 267 2.64 6.30 49.01
CA THR A 267 3.35 6.71 50.22
C THR A 267 2.36 7.25 51.25
N ASP A 268 2.38 6.71 52.46
CA ASP A 268 1.59 7.25 53.58
C ASP A 268 2.22 8.56 54.12
N SER A 269 1.53 9.21 55.07
CA SER A 269 2.03 10.44 55.70
C SER A 269 3.23 10.22 56.63
N SER A 270 3.51 8.97 57.00
CA SER A 270 4.68 8.58 57.81
C SER A 270 5.93 8.31 56.96
N GLY A 271 5.80 8.28 55.64
CA GLY A 271 6.86 8.00 54.67
C GLY A 271 7.05 6.52 54.32
N LYS A 272 6.16 5.64 54.80
CA LYS A 272 6.12 4.22 54.41
C LYS A 272 5.49 4.05 53.04
N GLN A 273 5.99 3.08 52.29
CA GLN A 273 5.68 2.95 50.87
C GLN A 273 5.33 1.52 50.48
N VAL A 274 4.45 1.42 49.47
CA VAL A 274 4.22 0.22 48.66
C VAL A 274 4.29 0.60 47.19
N ALA A 275 4.82 -0.29 46.36
CA ALA A 275 5.03 -0.05 44.94
C ALA A 275 4.37 -1.14 44.08
N GLN A 276 3.90 -0.74 42.89
CA GLN A 276 3.34 -1.64 41.87
C GLN A 276 3.93 -1.29 40.51
N ASP A 277 4.52 -2.28 39.85
CA ASP A 277 4.89 -2.15 38.44
C ASP A 277 3.65 -2.31 37.55
N VAL A 278 3.51 -1.43 36.58
CA VAL A 278 2.49 -1.44 35.53
C VAL A 278 3.21 -1.54 34.19
N THR A 279 2.97 -2.64 33.47
CA THR A 279 3.55 -2.88 32.14
C THR A 279 2.54 -2.55 31.05
N ILE A 280 2.87 -1.61 30.18
CA ILE A 280 2.08 -1.25 29.00
C ILE A 280 2.64 -1.99 27.81
N THR A 281 1.79 -2.76 27.12
CA THR A 281 2.14 -3.47 25.88
C THR A 281 1.54 -2.72 24.70
N LEU A 282 2.40 -2.34 23.75
CA LEU A 282 2.02 -1.76 22.47
C LEU A 282 2.11 -2.87 21.43
N THR A 283 1.11 -2.96 20.55
CA THR A 283 1.07 -3.94 19.46
C THR A 283 1.00 -3.23 18.12
N GLY A 284 1.88 -3.61 17.20
CA GLY A 284 1.94 -3.07 15.84
C GLY A 284 0.76 -3.52 14.98
N THR A 285 0.35 -2.67 14.04
CA THR A 285 -0.63 -2.95 12.99
C THR A 285 0.05 -3.22 11.67
N ASN A 286 -0.74 -3.51 10.63
CA ASN A 286 -0.20 -3.61 9.28
C ASN A 286 -0.60 -2.35 8.55
N ASP A 287 0.35 -1.46 8.31
CA ASP A 287 0.16 -0.26 7.53
C ASP A 287 0.04 -0.62 6.04
N ALA A 288 -0.66 0.23 5.29
CA ALA A 288 -0.73 0.05 3.85
C ALA A 288 0.51 0.66 3.18
N PRO A 289 1.03 0.03 2.11
CA PRO A 289 2.10 0.62 1.31
C PRO A 289 1.71 2.01 0.78
N VAL A 290 2.71 2.87 0.59
CA VAL A 290 2.56 4.19 -0.02
C VAL A 290 3.40 4.28 -1.28
N VAL A 291 2.80 4.72 -2.38
CA VAL A 291 3.50 5.03 -3.62
C VAL A 291 3.51 6.55 -3.85
N SER A 292 4.71 7.13 -3.89
CA SER A 292 4.88 8.58 -3.92
C SER A 292 5.04 9.17 -5.33
N GLY A 293 5.20 8.33 -6.35
CA GLY A 293 5.44 8.72 -7.73
C GLY A 293 4.48 8.05 -8.71
N HIS A 294 4.08 8.79 -9.76
CA HIS A 294 3.29 8.22 -10.85
C HIS A 294 4.18 7.41 -11.81
N ILE A 295 3.79 6.17 -12.08
CA ILE A 295 4.51 5.26 -12.97
C ILE A 295 4.09 5.50 -14.42
N SER A 296 5.06 5.86 -15.27
CA SER A 296 4.81 6.06 -16.71
C SER A 296 5.94 5.53 -17.59
N GLY A 297 5.61 5.20 -18.84
CA GLY A 297 6.55 4.72 -19.85
C GLY A 297 6.22 5.25 -21.24
N GLN A 298 7.24 5.38 -22.08
CA GLN A 298 7.13 5.93 -23.43
C GLN A 298 7.92 5.06 -24.40
N GLY A 299 7.23 4.56 -25.42
CA GLY A 299 7.79 3.82 -26.54
C GLY A 299 7.52 4.52 -27.86
N ILE A 300 8.37 4.25 -28.84
CA ILE A 300 8.09 4.53 -30.24
C ILE A 300 7.93 3.16 -30.89
N GLU A 301 6.89 2.98 -31.70
CA GLU A 301 6.69 1.78 -32.53
C GLU A 301 7.97 1.39 -33.27
N ASP A 302 8.20 0.09 -33.44
CA ASP A 302 9.45 -0.49 -33.97
C ASP A 302 10.72 -0.18 -33.15
N GLY A 303 10.54 0.52 -32.03
CA GLY A 303 11.59 0.82 -31.07
C GLY A 303 12.04 -0.42 -30.32
N SER A 304 13.16 -0.26 -29.62
CA SER A 304 13.62 -1.27 -28.68
C SER A 304 12.67 -1.41 -27.50
N SER A 305 12.51 -2.63 -27.01
CA SER A 305 11.74 -2.90 -25.80
C SER A 305 12.32 -2.14 -24.60
N PHE A 306 11.45 -1.70 -23.69
CA PHE A 306 11.84 -0.99 -22.47
C PHE A 306 11.13 -1.55 -21.25
N ALA A 307 11.67 -1.26 -20.08
CA ALA A 307 11.20 -1.79 -18.81
C ALA A 307 10.75 -0.69 -17.86
N ILE A 308 9.70 -0.95 -17.09
CA ILE A 308 9.15 -0.09 -16.05
C ILE A 308 9.06 -0.91 -14.76
N ASN A 309 9.58 -0.39 -13.66
CA ASN A 309 9.40 -1.03 -12.36
C ASN A 309 8.11 -0.50 -11.70
N LEU A 310 7.12 -1.39 -11.52
CA LEU A 310 5.83 -1.05 -10.89
C LEU A 310 5.94 -0.80 -9.38
N LEU A 311 7.08 -1.11 -8.76
CA LEU A 311 7.37 -0.76 -7.36
C LEU A 311 8.30 0.46 -7.23
N ALA A 312 8.52 1.22 -8.30
CA ALA A 312 9.30 2.44 -8.18
C ALA A 312 8.57 3.43 -7.26
N ASP A 313 9.32 4.07 -6.36
CA ASP A 313 8.81 5.04 -5.38
C ASP A 313 7.73 4.52 -4.41
N ALA A 314 7.61 3.18 -4.30
CA ALA A 314 6.81 2.50 -3.30
C ALA A 314 7.63 2.28 -2.02
N SER A 315 7.00 2.50 -0.87
CA SER A 315 7.56 2.27 0.46
C SER A 315 6.48 1.84 1.42
N ASP A 316 6.87 1.09 2.44
CA ASP A 316 6.04 0.84 3.60
C ASP A 316 6.72 1.43 4.84
N ILE A 317 5.93 1.86 5.82
CA ILE A 317 6.44 2.36 7.09
C ILE A 317 6.78 1.21 8.04
N ASP A 318 6.13 0.05 7.86
CA ASP A 318 6.39 -1.17 8.62
C ASP A 318 7.83 -1.66 8.41
N HIS A 319 8.53 -1.88 9.52
CA HIS A 319 9.90 -2.36 9.49
C HIS A 319 9.96 -3.79 8.92
N GLY A 320 10.74 -3.94 7.84
CA GLY A 320 10.96 -5.24 7.23
C GLY A 320 9.93 -5.60 6.18
N ALA A 321 9.00 -4.69 5.87
CA ALA A 321 8.01 -4.87 4.82
C ALA A 321 8.63 -5.25 3.47
N VAL A 322 7.99 -6.19 2.80
CA VAL A 322 8.35 -6.68 1.47
C VAL A 322 7.18 -6.47 0.54
N LEU A 323 7.38 -5.59 -0.43
CA LEU A 323 6.33 -5.23 -1.38
C LEU A 323 6.34 -6.10 -2.63
N HIS A 324 5.16 -6.45 -3.13
CA HIS A 324 4.96 -7.07 -4.44
C HIS A 324 3.75 -6.48 -5.17
N VAL A 325 3.62 -6.85 -6.45
CA VAL A 325 2.55 -6.38 -7.32
C VAL A 325 1.48 -7.47 -7.46
N GLU A 326 0.23 -7.11 -7.25
CA GLU A 326 -0.94 -7.95 -7.53
C GLU A 326 -2.04 -7.15 -8.24
N GLY A 327 -3.20 -7.78 -8.48
CA GLY A 327 -4.38 -7.10 -9.01
C GLY A 327 -4.23 -6.51 -10.41
N LEU A 328 -3.18 -6.86 -11.14
CA LEU A 328 -2.92 -6.31 -12.47
C LEU A 328 -3.98 -6.76 -13.48
N ASN A 329 -4.55 -5.80 -14.20
CA ASN A 329 -5.48 -6.08 -15.31
C ASN A 329 -4.82 -6.96 -16.40
N SER A 330 -5.64 -7.56 -17.27
CA SER A 330 -5.12 -8.33 -18.42
C SER A 330 -4.18 -7.47 -19.27
N LEU A 331 -2.96 -7.96 -19.48
CA LEU A 331 -1.96 -7.27 -20.28
C LEU A 331 -2.30 -7.35 -21.78
N PRO A 332 -2.16 -6.25 -22.53
CA PRO A 332 -2.26 -6.30 -23.99
C PRO A 332 -1.04 -7.02 -24.60
N ASP A 333 -1.19 -7.48 -25.84
CA ASP A 333 -0.07 -8.04 -26.61
C ASP A 333 1.07 -7.01 -26.70
N GLY A 334 2.32 -7.49 -26.66
CA GLY A 334 3.50 -6.63 -26.58
C GLY A 334 3.84 -6.12 -25.17
N VAL A 335 3.00 -6.38 -24.15
CA VAL A 335 3.30 -6.04 -22.74
C VAL A 335 3.37 -7.31 -21.90
N SER A 336 4.41 -7.44 -21.07
CA SER A 336 4.61 -8.59 -20.19
C SER A 336 5.11 -8.17 -18.81
N LEU A 337 4.84 -8.98 -17.78
CA LEU A 337 5.29 -8.75 -16.42
C LEU A 337 6.19 -9.90 -15.95
N SER A 338 7.33 -9.57 -15.34
CA SER A 338 8.18 -10.52 -14.60
C SER A 338 8.57 -9.93 -13.24
N GLY A 339 8.02 -10.50 -12.16
CA GLY A 339 8.11 -9.89 -10.83
C GLY A 339 7.37 -8.55 -10.81
N SER A 340 8.05 -7.48 -10.42
CA SER A 340 7.52 -6.10 -10.50
C SER A 340 7.87 -5.36 -11.79
N THR A 341 8.64 -5.98 -12.68
CA THR A 341 9.14 -5.31 -13.89
C THR A 341 8.22 -5.58 -15.07
N LEU A 342 7.54 -4.54 -15.53
CA LEU A 342 6.81 -4.53 -16.77
C LEU A 342 7.79 -4.36 -17.93
N THR A 343 7.69 -5.17 -18.96
CA THR A 343 8.43 -5.03 -20.22
C THR A 343 7.45 -4.76 -21.35
N VAL A 344 7.71 -3.70 -22.10
CA VAL A 344 6.92 -3.28 -23.26
C VAL A 344 7.78 -3.47 -24.50
N ASP A 345 7.23 -4.13 -25.51
CA ASP A 345 7.82 -4.35 -26.83
C ASP A 345 7.08 -3.54 -27.90
N PRO A 346 7.53 -2.31 -28.22
CA PRO A 346 6.88 -1.48 -29.22
C PRO A 346 6.91 -2.04 -30.65
N GLY A 347 7.78 -3.02 -30.94
CA GLY A 347 7.82 -3.72 -32.23
C GLY A 347 6.82 -4.88 -32.34
N ASN A 348 5.92 -5.03 -31.36
CA ASN A 348 4.90 -6.06 -31.41
C ASN A 348 3.84 -5.75 -32.50
N ALA A 349 3.33 -6.80 -33.15
CA ALA A 349 2.28 -6.70 -34.16
C ALA A 349 1.02 -5.94 -33.69
N ALA A 350 0.75 -5.89 -32.39
CA ALA A 350 -0.33 -5.11 -31.82
C ALA A 350 -0.21 -3.60 -32.09
N PHE A 351 1.01 -3.08 -32.22
CA PHE A 351 1.25 -1.64 -32.39
C PHE A 351 1.43 -1.21 -33.83
N GLN A 352 1.77 -2.14 -34.75
CA GLN A 352 2.11 -1.92 -36.17
C GLN A 352 1.06 -1.15 -37.03
N HIS A 353 -0.10 -0.83 -36.45
CA HIS A 353 -1.18 -0.16 -37.14
C HIS A 353 -1.13 1.37 -36.97
N LEU A 354 -0.20 1.88 -36.15
CA LEU A 354 -0.17 3.26 -35.70
C LEU A 354 0.59 4.16 -36.68
N ALA A 355 -0.13 4.96 -37.46
CA ALA A 355 0.48 5.98 -38.32
C ALA A 355 1.38 6.98 -37.58
N GLU A 356 2.29 7.64 -38.30
CA GLU A 356 3.26 8.59 -37.73
C GLU A 356 2.62 9.62 -36.79
N GLY A 357 3.06 9.61 -35.53
CA GLY A 357 2.60 10.53 -34.50
C GLY A 357 1.24 10.20 -33.89
N GLN A 358 0.55 9.15 -34.34
CA GLN A 358 -0.58 8.57 -33.63
C GLN A 358 -0.09 8.00 -32.29
N VAL A 359 -0.89 8.13 -31.23
CA VAL A 359 -0.53 7.64 -29.90
C VAL A 359 -1.56 6.63 -29.41
N GLU A 360 -1.08 5.46 -29.02
CA GLU A 360 -1.86 4.51 -28.23
C GLU A 360 -1.50 4.66 -26.75
N LEU A 361 -2.53 4.87 -25.90
CA LEU A 361 -2.38 4.95 -24.45
C LEU A 361 -2.89 3.65 -23.81
N ILE A 362 -1.99 2.99 -23.09
CA ILE A 362 -2.27 1.78 -22.31
C ILE A 362 -2.29 2.19 -20.83
N THR A 363 -3.45 2.05 -20.19
CA THR A 363 -3.61 2.26 -18.75
C THR A 363 -3.74 0.92 -18.04
N LEU A 364 -2.82 0.66 -17.12
CA LEU A 364 -2.81 -0.55 -16.30
C LEU A 364 -3.16 -0.19 -14.86
N ASN A 365 -4.19 -0.84 -14.30
CA ASN A 365 -4.48 -0.77 -12.87
C ASN A 365 -3.84 -1.97 -12.18
N TYR A 366 -3.24 -1.74 -11.02
CA TYR A 366 -2.59 -2.77 -10.21
C TYR A 366 -2.63 -2.39 -8.73
N GLN A 367 -2.18 -3.30 -7.88
CA GLN A 367 -2.05 -3.09 -6.45
C GLN A 367 -0.60 -3.30 -6.04
N VAL A 368 -0.09 -2.41 -5.18
CA VAL A 368 1.12 -2.65 -4.39
C VAL A 368 0.67 -3.24 -3.06
N VAL A 369 1.15 -4.44 -2.76
CA VAL A 369 0.71 -5.22 -1.59
C VAL A 369 1.94 -5.54 -0.75
N ASP A 370 1.82 -5.45 0.58
CA ASP A 370 2.84 -5.94 1.52
C ASP A 370 2.71 -7.46 1.78
N GLU A 371 3.56 -8.01 2.65
CA GLU A 371 3.58 -9.44 2.98
C GLU A 371 2.43 -9.91 3.88
N HIS A 372 1.70 -9.01 4.53
CA HIS A 372 0.56 -9.29 5.41
C HIS A 372 -0.79 -8.98 4.76
N GLY A 373 -0.77 -8.40 3.55
CA GLY A 373 -1.92 -8.19 2.68
C GLY A 373 -2.63 -6.85 2.86
N ALA A 374 -2.00 -5.77 3.36
CA ALA A 374 -2.51 -4.43 3.06
C ALA A 374 -1.99 -3.94 1.70
N TRP A 375 -2.71 -3.00 1.10
CA TRP A 375 -2.45 -2.61 -0.29
C TRP A 375 -2.77 -1.15 -0.59
N ALA A 376 -2.12 -0.63 -1.62
CA ALA A 376 -2.45 0.60 -2.32
C ALA A 376 -2.84 0.31 -3.78
N ASP A 377 -3.94 0.92 -4.22
CA ASP A 377 -4.37 0.87 -5.62
C ASP A 377 -3.59 1.87 -6.46
N GLU A 378 -3.01 1.41 -7.57
CA GLU A 378 -2.12 2.21 -8.40
C GLU A 378 -2.41 2.07 -9.89
N THR A 379 -1.91 3.05 -10.65
CA THR A 379 -2.04 3.09 -12.12
C THR A 379 -0.70 3.33 -12.79
N ALA A 380 -0.44 2.60 -13.88
CA ALA A 380 0.69 2.84 -14.77
C ALA A 380 0.20 3.24 -16.17
N GLU A 381 0.77 4.31 -16.71
CA GLU A 381 0.44 4.81 -18.05
C GLU A 381 1.60 4.58 -19.03
N ILE A 382 1.36 3.78 -20.07
CA ILE A 382 2.31 3.56 -21.16
C ILE A 382 1.75 4.20 -22.42
N THR A 383 2.60 4.92 -23.14
CA THR A 383 2.22 5.45 -24.45
C THR A 383 3.19 4.96 -25.52
N VAL A 384 2.63 4.48 -26.62
CA VAL A 384 3.37 4.06 -27.83
C VAL A 384 3.03 5.06 -28.93
N THR A 385 4.05 5.72 -29.46
CA THR A 385 3.91 6.65 -30.58
C THR A 385 4.22 5.94 -31.88
N GLY A 386 3.29 5.99 -32.82
CA GLY A 386 3.38 5.41 -34.14
C GLY A 386 4.46 6.05 -35.01
N THR A 387 4.98 5.25 -35.93
CA THR A 387 5.93 5.60 -36.97
C THR A 387 5.24 5.52 -38.34
N ASN A 388 5.88 6.01 -39.40
CA ASN A 388 5.33 5.78 -40.74
C ASN A 388 5.95 4.51 -41.31
N ASP A 389 5.15 3.47 -41.46
CA ASP A 389 5.56 2.26 -42.13
C ASP A 389 5.62 2.46 -43.64
N ALA A 390 6.44 1.66 -44.33
CA ALA A 390 6.59 1.79 -45.77
C ALA A 390 5.48 1.01 -46.49
N ALA A 391 4.65 1.74 -47.24
CA ALA A 391 3.67 1.18 -48.16
C ALA A 391 4.31 0.21 -49.17
N SER A 392 3.52 -0.73 -49.65
CA SER A 392 3.86 -1.62 -50.76
C SER A 392 2.89 -1.42 -51.91
N MET A 393 3.39 -1.40 -53.15
CA MET A 393 2.57 -1.13 -54.35
C MET A 393 2.86 -2.13 -55.48
N SER A 394 1.81 -2.68 -56.08
CA SER A 394 1.87 -3.65 -57.19
C SER A 394 0.72 -3.44 -58.19
N GLY A 395 0.69 -4.16 -59.32
CA GLY A 395 -0.37 -4.06 -60.35
C GLY A 395 0.14 -3.60 -61.72
N ASP A 396 -0.77 -3.04 -62.52
CA ASP A 396 -0.52 -2.67 -63.92
C ASP A 396 0.36 -1.43 -64.05
N GLN A 397 1.59 -1.64 -64.55
CA GLN A 397 2.59 -0.59 -64.76
C GLN A 397 2.80 -0.24 -66.24
N THR A 398 2.00 -0.84 -67.13
CA THR A 398 2.10 -0.60 -68.57
C THR A 398 0.72 -0.47 -69.20
N GLY A 399 0.57 0.48 -70.10
CA GLY A 399 -0.59 0.62 -70.98
C GLY A 399 -0.15 0.77 -72.44
N ALA A 400 -1.08 0.57 -73.38
CA ALA A 400 -0.82 0.86 -74.78
C ALA A 400 -2.09 1.39 -75.46
N LEU A 401 -1.90 2.34 -76.37
CA LEU A 401 -2.95 2.88 -77.24
C LEU A 401 -2.36 3.30 -78.58
N GLY A 402 -3.21 3.64 -79.55
CA GLY A 402 -2.76 4.24 -80.81
C GLY A 402 -2.77 5.77 -80.73
N GLU A 403 -1.95 6.44 -81.53
CA GLU A 403 -1.90 7.91 -81.59
C GLU A 403 -3.25 8.58 -81.90
N ASP A 404 -4.15 7.90 -82.62
CA ASP A 404 -5.52 8.36 -82.92
C ASP A 404 -6.58 7.90 -81.91
N SER A 405 -6.16 7.31 -80.80
CA SER A 405 -7.09 6.68 -79.85
C SER A 405 -7.93 7.71 -79.11
N VAL A 406 -9.25 7.64 -79.30
CA VAL A 406 -10.23 8.41 -78.49
C VAL A 406 -10.60 7.70 -77.19
N THR A 407 -10.17 6.45 -77.01
CA THR A 407 -10.36 5.68 -75.77
C THR A 407 -9.09 5.75 -74.92
N PRO A 408 -9.21 6.07 -73.62
CA PRO A 408 -8.06 6.06 -72.73
C PRO A 408 -7.46 4.65 -72.60
N ALA A 409 -6.15 4.57 -72.37
CA ALA A 409 -5.54 3.38 -71.77
C ALA A 409 -5.86 3.38 -70.27
N THR A 410 -6.15 2.22 -69.68
CA THR A 410 -6.52 2.10 -68.26
C THR A 410 -5.80 0.92 -67.61
N GLY A 411 -5.61 0.99 -66.29
CA GLY A 411 -5.13 -0.12 -65.47
C GLY A 411 -5.34 0.20 -63.99
N SER A 412 -4.85 -0.68 -63.11
CA SER A 412 -4.99 -0.50 -61.66
C SER A 412 -3.72 -0.90 -60.91
N LEU A 413 -3.39 -0.14 -59.86
CA LEU A 413 -2.35 -0.45 -58.88
C LEU A 413 -3.00 -0.72 -57.53
N THR A 414 -2.55 -1.77 -56.84
CA THR A 414 -2.96 -2.10 -55.48
C THR A 414 -1.88 -1.63 -54.50
N VAL A 415 -2.30 -0.88 -53.48
CA VAL A 415 -1.47 -0.45 -52.36
C VAL A 415 -1.83 -1.27 -51.13
N SER A 416 -0.83 -1.70 -50.38
CA SER A 416 -0.98 -2.26 -49.04
C SER A 416 -0.13 -1.45 -48.08
N ASP A 417 -0.70 -1.14 -46.93
CA ASP A 417 0.00 -0.48 -45.83
C ASP A 417 -0.43 -1.13 -44.52
N VAL A 418 0.47 -1.20 -43.56
CA VAL A 418 0.15 -1.69 -42.22
C VAL A 418 -0.42 -0.55 -41.36
N ASP A 419 -0.08 0.71 -41.68
CA ASP A 419 -0.64 1.90 -41.04
C ASP A 419 -2.13 2.08 -41.36
N ASP A 420 -2.95 2.26 -40.32
CA ASP A 420 -4.39 2.37 -40.44
C ASP A 420 -4.79 3.54 -41.37
N GLY A 421 -5.51 3.21 -42.43
CA GLY A 421 -6.02 4.19 -43.40
C GLY A 421 -5.02 4.64 -44.47
N GLN A 422 -3.77 4.17 -44.46
CA GLN A 422 -2.74 4.61 -45.41
C GLN A 422 -2.67 3.80 -46.72
N ALA A 423 -3.36 2.64 -46.79
CA ALA A 423 -3.36 1.74 -47.94
C ALA A 423 -4.13 2.26 -49.19
N HIS A 424 -3.76 3.45 -49.68
CA HIS A 424 -4.41 4.15 -50.80
C HIS A 424 -3.37 4.88 -51.67
N THR A 425 -3.78 5.33 -52.86
CA THR A 425 -2.96 6.18 -53.73
C THR A 425 -3.27 7.67 -53.57
N GLN A 426 -2.26 8.51 -53.82
CA GLN A 426 -2.49 9.93 -54.05
C GLN A 426 -3.29 10.14 -55.33
N THR A 427 -4.43 10.83 -55.21
CA THR A 427 -5.29 11.09 -56.37
C THR A 427 -4.67 12.13 -57.30
N ALA A 428 -4.79 11.88 -58.60
CA ALA A 428 -4.41 12.81 -59.66
C ALA A 428 -5.57 12.93 -60.63
N SER A 429 -5.99 14.14 -60.98
CA SER A 429 -7.09 14.35 -61.93
C SER A 429 -6.60 15.16 -63.12
N ASN A 430 -6.69 14.55 -64.32
CA ASN A 430 -6.34 15.15 -65.61
C ASN A 430 -5.00 15.91 -65.59
N GLN A 431 -3.97 15.29 -65.02
CA GLN A 431 -2.63 15.86 -64.96
C GLN A 431 -1.92 15.66 -66.29
N ALA A 432 -1.27 16.71 -66.79
CA ALA A 432 -0.49 16.61 -68.02
C ALA A 432 0.79 15.78 -67.81
N SER A 433 1.15 15.00 -68.83
CA SER A 433 2.44 14.34 -69.00
C SER A 433 3.11 14.88 -70.28
N ALA A 434 4.12 14.18 -70.83
CA ALA A 434 4.85 14.69 -71.99
C ALA A 434 4.04 14.63 -73.29
N LEU A 435 3.19 13.61 -73.46
CA LEU A 435 2.46 13.31 -74.69
C LEU A 435 0.94 13.14 -74.47
N GLY A 436 0.43 13.47 -73.28
CA GLY A 436 -0.98 13.26 -72.94
C GLY A 436 -1.35 13.74 -71.54
N HIS A 437 -2.46 13.20 -71.04
CA HIS A 437 -3.01 13.50 -69.72
C HIS A 437 -3.38 12.20 -68.99
N TYR A 438 -3.15 12.15 -67.67
CA TYR A 438 -3.49 11.00 -66.84
C TYR A 438 -4.35 11.37 -65.64
N SER A 439 -5.10 10.39 -65.13
CA SER A 439 -5.82 10.48 -63.85
C SER A 439 -5.62 9.19 -63.04
N VAL A 440 -5.57 9.31 -61.72
CA VAL A 440 -5.46 8.22 -60.74
C VAL A 440 -6.47 8.49 -59.62
N ASP A 441 -7.31 7.51 -59.28
CA ASP A 441 -8.22 7.62 -58.14
C ASP A 441 -7.58 7.12 -56.83
N VAL A 442 -8.37 7.04 -55.75
CA VAL A 442 -7.88 6.65 -54.41
C VAL A 442 -7.64 5.14 -54.30
N ASP A 443 -8.31 4.35 -55.15
CA ASP A 443 -8.21 2.89 -55.21
C ASP A 443 -7.07 2.43 -56.15
N GLY A 444 -6.30 3.38 -56.71
CA GLY A 444 -5.18 3.13 -57.60
C GLY A 444 -5.56 2.83 -59.05
N ASN A 445 -6.82 3.06 -59.45
CA ASN A 445 -7.20 2.95 -60.86
C ASN A 445 -6.69 4.16 -61.63
N TRP A 446 -5.98 3.90 -62.73
CA TRP A 446 -5.42 4.94 -63.57
C TRP A 446 -6.01 4.92 -64.99
N SER A 447 -6.05 6.10 -65.60
CA SER A 447 -6.41 6.29 -67.00
C SER A 447 -5.47 7.29 -67.67
N TYR A 448 -5.18 7.08 -68.95
CA TYR A 448 -4.32 7.93 -69.76
C TYR A 448 -4.95 8.22 -71.12
N VAL A 449 -5.03 9.48 -71.48
CA VAL A 449 -5.49 9.99 -72.77
C VAL A 449 -4.31 10.61 -73.49
N VAL A 450 -4.08 10.21 -74.73
CA VAL A 450 -3.01 10.78 -75.55
C VAL A 450 -3.44 12.11 -76.15
N ASP A 451 -2.51 13.06 -76.22
CA ASP A 451 -2.70 14.31 -76.94
C ASP A 451 -2.29 14.09 -78.40
N ASN A 452 -3.23 13.66 -79.25
CA ASN A 452 -3.00 13.33 -80.66
C ASN A 452 -2.09 14.34 -81.39
N ALA A 453 -2.31 15.65 -81.18
CA ALA A 453 -1.52 16.69 -81.82
C ALA A 453 0.00 16.59 -81.53
N ALA A 454 0.40 16.03 -80.39
CA ALA A 454 1.79 15.81 -80.02
C ALA A 454 2.40 14.57 -80.69
N VAL A 455 1.56 13.64 -81.17
CA VAL A 455 1.99 12.32 -81.64
C VAL A 455 1.68 12.01 -83.11
N GLN A 456 0.79 12.74 -83.81
CA GLN A 456 0.35 12.48 -85.21
C GLN A 456 1.46 12.27 -86.27
N HIS A 457 2.72 12.49 -85.92
CA HIS A 457 3.83 12.27 -86.83
C HIS A 457 4.34 10.81 -86.82
N LEU A 458 3.79 9.93 -85.97
CA LEU A 458 4.31 8.57 -85.82
C LEU A 458 3.79 7.65 -86.93
N ALA A 459 4.63 7.36 -87.92
CA ALA A 459 4.26 6.41 -88.99
C ALA A 459 3.94 4.99 -88.46
N ALA A 460 3.09 4.26 -89.19
CA ALA A 460 2.70 2.90 -88.84
C ALA A 460 3.89 1.96 -88.60
N GLY A 461 3.83 1.23 -87.48
CA GLY A 461 4.90 0.32 -87.05
C GLY A 461 6.02 0.99 -86.25
N THR A 462 5.94 2.30 -86.01
CA THR A 462 6.73 3.02 -85.02
C THR A 462 5.95 3.19 -83.72
N SER A 463 6.65 3.43 -82.61
CA SER A 463 6.04 3.70 -81.32
C SER A 463 6.90 4.67 -80.51
N THR A 464 6.26 5.46 -79.68
CA THR A 464 6.91 6.24 -78.62
C THR A 464 6.34 5.86 -77.26
N THR A 465 6.92 6.37 -76.19
CA THR A 465 6.44 6.12 -74.83
C THR A 465 6.25 7.42 -74.07
N ASP A 466 5.18 7.47 -73.28
CA ASP A 466 5.00 8.46 -72.22
C ASP A 466 4.98 7.75 -70.86
N SER A 467 5.15 8.49 -69.77
CA SER A 467 5.13 7.91 -68.43
C SER A 467 4.65 8.89 -67.37
N PHE A 468 4.01 8.36 -66.33
CA PHE A 468 3.64 9.10 -65.13
C PHE A 468 3.89 8.25 -63.87
N THR A 469 3.99 8.90 -62.71
CA THR A 469 4.25 8.22 -61.43
C THR A 469 2.98 8.18 -60.59
N VAL A 470 2.68 7.02 -60.02
CA VAL A 470 1.65 6.84 -58.99
C VAL A 470 2.35 6.64 -57.65
N THR A 471 1.87 7.34 -56.62
CA THR A 471 2.48 7.36 -55.28
C THR A 471 1.43 6.96 -54.23
N SER A 472 1.83 6.22 -53.20
CA SER A 472 0.99 5.95 -52.02
C SER A 472 0.63 7.23 -51.27
N THR A 473 -0.45 7.20 -50.49
CA THR A 473 -0.96 8.35 -49.72
C THR A 473 0.09 9.02 -48.85
N ASP A 474 0.89 8.21 -48.18
CA ASP A 474 1.96 8.60 -47.25
C ASP A 474 3.28 8.96 -47.95
N GLY A 475 3.41 8.65 -49.24
CA GLY A 475 4.58 8.99 -50.06
C GLY A 475 5.71 7.98 -50.01
N THR A 476 5.61 6.88 -49.26
CA THR A 476 6.69 5.91 -49.09
C THR A 476 6.87 4.95 -50.27
N ALA A 477 5.83 4.71 -51.08
CA ALA A 477 5.89 3.89 -52.28
C ALA A 477 5.54 4.66 -53.55
N SER A 478 6.28 4.41 -54.63
CA SER A 478 5.95 4.92 -55.96
C SER A 478 6.20 3.88 -57.06
N LYS A 479 5.36 3.90 -58.11
CA LYS A 479 5.54 3.14 -59.34
C LYS A 479 5.39 4.03 -60.57
N VAL A 480 6.20 3.77 -61.59
CA VAL A 480 6.11 4.46 -62.88
C VAL A 480 5.23 3.62 -63.81
N VAL A 481 4.16 4.23 -64.34
CA VAL A 481 3.34 3.64 -65.39
C VAL A 481 3.86 4.12 -66.74
N THR A 482 4.15 3.18 -67.64
CA THR A 482 4.66 3.46 -69.00
C THR A 482 3.57 3.20 -70.04
N ILE A 483 3.24 4.21 -70.83
CA ILE A 483 2.25 4.11 -71.91
C ILE A 483 2.97 4.04 -73.25
N THR A 484 2.74 2.95 -73.98
CA THR A 484 3.23 2.81 -75.37
C THR A 484 2.20 3.38 -76.34
N ILE A 485 2.61 4.37 -77.12
CA ILE A 485 1.78 5.03 -78.13
C ILE A 485 2.24 4.52 -79.49
N ASN A 486 1.37 3.77 -80.16
CA ASN A 486 1.66 3.18 -81.46
C ASN A 486 1.22 4.13 -82.58
N GLY A 487 2.13 4.37 -83.52
CA GLY A 487 1.84 5.17 -84.71
C GLY A 487 0.87 4.47 -85.66
N ALA A 488 0.04 5.27 -86.32
CA ALA A 488 -0.86 4.87 -87.39
C ALA A 488 -0.30 5.33 -88.74
N ASN A 489 -0.96 4.94 -89.83
CA ASN A 489 -0.63 5.49 -91.14
C ASN A 489 -1.73 6.49 -91.50
N ASP A 490 -1.46 7.77 -91.34
CA ASP A 490 -2.41 8.80 -91.71
C ASP A 490 -2.54 8.92 -93.23
N SER A 491 -3.70 9.38 -93.68
CA SER A 491 -3.93 9.58 -95.11
C SER A 491 -3.30 10.89 -95.57
N ALA A 492 -2.35 10.81 -96.51
CA ALA A 492 -1.81 12.00 -97.17
C ALA A 492 -2.93 12.93 -97.70
N SER A 493 -2.78 14.22 -97.45
CA SER A 493 -3.66 15.27 -97.97
C SER A 493 -3.06 15.95 -99.19
N MET A 494 -3.90 16.33 -100.14
CA MET A 494 -3.49 17.05 -101.36
C MET A 494 -4.33 18.30 -101.54
N SER A 495 -3.68 19.43 -101.77
CA SER A 495 -4.29 20.75 -101.95
C SER A 495 -3.62 21.52 -103.10
N GLY A 496 -4.19 22.67 -103.48
CA GLY A 496 -3.68 23.51 -104.58
C GLY A 496 -4.56 23.51 -105.83
N ASP A 497 -3.97 23.85 -106.96
CA ASP A 497 -4.65 24.10 -108.23
C ASP A 497 -5.11 22.79 -108.87
N GLN A 498 -6.33 22.38 -108.53
CA GLN A 498 -7.00 21.18 -109.03
C GLN A 498 -7.68 21.38 -110.40
N ALA A 499 -7.68 22.62 -110.91
CA ALA A 499 -8.20 22.98 -112.22
C ALA A 499 -7.40 24.15 -112.81
N GLY A 500 -7.29 24.19 -114.14
CA GLY A 500 -6.81 25.38 -114.84
C GLY A 500 -7.60 25.57 -116.13
N THR A 501 -7.85 26.82 -116.48
CA THR A 501 -8.64 27.20 -117.65
C THR A 501 -7.74 27.54 -118.83
N LEU A 502 -8.11 27.08 -120.01
CA LEU A 502 -7.49 27.44 -121.28
C LEU A 502 -8.53 28.17 -122.13
N SER A 503 -8.18 29.35 -122.66
CA SER A 503 -9.00 30.05 -123.65
C SER A 503 -8.60 29.66 -125.07
N GLU A 504 -9.56 29.67 -125.99
CA GLU A 504 -9.30 29.55 -127.43
C GLU A 504 -8.25 30.60 -127.84
N ASP A 505 -7.28 30.17 -128.66
CA ASP A 505 -6.11 30.92 -129.16
C ASP A 505 -5.05 31.39 -128.15
N SER A 506 -5.09 30.91 -126.90
CA SER A 506 -4.03 31.20 -125.93
C SER A 506 -2.74 30.40 -126.21
N VAL A 507 -1.60 31.10 -126.28
CA VAL A 507 -0.25 30.50 -126.42
C VAL A 507 0.43 30.22 -125.07
N THR A 508 -0.17 30.65 -123.96
CA THR A 508 0.35 30.43 -122.59
C THR A 508 -0.23 29.14 -122.00
N PRO A 509 0.59 28.21 -121.50
CA PRO A 509 0.11 27.00 -120.84
C PRO A 509 -0.72 27.35 -119.60
N ALA A 510 -1.78 26.58 -119.32
CA ALA A 510 -2.36 26.57 -117.97
C ALA A 510 -1.36 25.87 -117.04
N THR A 511 -1.00 26.55 -115.96
CA THR A 511 -0.10 26.04 -114.92
C THR A 511 -0.82 26.03 -113.58
N GLY A 512 -0.55 25.00 -112.78
CA GLY A 512 -1.02 24.92 -111.41
C GLY A 512 -0.01 24.21 -110.51
N THR A 513 -0.11 24.46 -109.21
CA THR A 513 0.72 23.81 -108.19
C THR A 513 -0.15 22.95 -107.29
N LEU A 514 0.23 21.69 -107.10
CA LEU A 514 -0.34 20.80 -106.08
C LEU A 514 0.67 20.60 -104.96
N THR A 515 0.20 20.81 -103.73
CA THR A 515 0.92 20.53 -102.50
C THR A 515 0.41 19.23 -101.91
N VAL A 516 1.31 18.30 -101.61
CA VAL A 516 1.01 17.04 -100.92
C VAL A 516 1.68 17.12 -99.56
N SER A 517 0.91 16.94 -98.50
CA SER A 517 1.39 16.86 -97.13
C SER A 517 0.91 15.56 -96.52
N ASP A 518 1.84 14.85 -95.90
CA ASP A 518 1.57 13.74 -95.00
C ASP A 518 2.01 14.17 -93.61
N VAL A 519 1.22 13.82 -92.60
CA VAL A 519 1.56 14.16 -91.21
C VAL A 519 2.56 13.16 -90.65
N ASP A 520 2.62 11.93 -91.18
CA ASP A 520 3.55 10.88 -90.78
C ASP A 520 5.00 11.16 -91.20
N ASP A 521 5.93 10.98 -90.27
CA ASP A 521 7.36 11.13 -90.51
C ASP A 521 7.92 10.02 -91.42
N GLY A 522 8.84 10.42 -92.32
CA GLY A 522 9.60 9.50 -93.16
C GLY A 522 8.81 8.85 -94.31
N GLN A 523 7.51 9.14 -94.46
CA GLN A 523 6.73 8.69 -95.61
C GLN A 523 7.08 9.46 -96.89
N ARG A 524 7.13 8.74 -98.01
CA ARG A 524 7.29 9.37 -99.33
C ARG A 524 5.92 9.86 -99.79
N THR A 525 5.84 11.15 -100.12
CA THR A 525 4.63 11.75 -100.69
C THR A 525 4.05 10.86 -101.81
N PRO A 526 2.81 10.38 -101.68
CA PRO A 526 2.22 9.51 -102.69
C PRO A 526 2.15 10.27 -104.00
N ARG A 527 2.56 9.62 -105.09
CA ARG A 527 2.46 10.21 -106.44
C ARG A 527 0.98 10.34 -106.79
N PRO A 528 0.41 11.56 -106.90
CA PRO A 528 -0.94 11.80 -107.39
C PRO A 528 -1.22 11.01 -108.67
N PRO A 529 -2.45 10.51 -108.83
CA PRO A 529 -2.88 9.94 -110.11
C PRO A 529 -2.76 11.00 -111.20
N ALA A 530 -2.14 10.64 -112.32
CA ALA A 530 -2.04 11.54 -113.46
C ALA A 530 -3.45 11.95 -113.93
N ILE A 531 -3.75 13.26 -113.91
CA ILE A 531 -4.96 13.79 -114.54
C ILE A 531 -4.93 13.34 -115.99
N LYS A 532 -5.94 12.60 -116.44
CA LYS A 532 -6.05 12.20 -117.84
C LYS A 532 -6.34 13.45 -118.67
N PRO A 533 -5.43 13.88 -119.57
CA PRO A 533 -5.72 15.00 -120.44
C PRO A 533 -6.84 14.62 -121.41
N ALA A 534 -7.63 15.62 -121.83
CA ALA A 534 -8.49 15.46 -123.00
C ALA A 534 -7.62 15.08 -124.22
N HIS A 535 -8.17 14.31 -125.17
CA HIS A 535 -7.40 13.70 -126.28
C HIS A 535 -6.57 14.70 -127.13
N TRP A 536 -6.89 16.00 -127.05
CA TRP A 536 -6.24 17.09 -127.78
C TRP A 536 -5.13 17.84 -127.00
N ALA A 537 -4.81 17.43 -125.77
CA ALA A 537 -3.82 18.09 -124.91
C ALA A 537 -2.70 17.13 -124.45
N THR A 538 -1.51 17.69 -124.18
CA THR A 538 -0.41 16.99 -123.50
C THR A 538 -0.13 17.70 -122.18
N THR A 539 -0.26 16.97 -121.08
CA THR A 539 0.07 17.45 -119.75
C THR A 539 1.45 16.92 -119.34
N ARG A 540 2.35 17.82 -118.94
CA ARG A 540 3.66 17.48 -118.37
C ARG A 540 3.63 17.75 -116.87
N TRP A 541 4.08 16.77 -116.11
CA TRP A 541 4.24 16.87 -114.67
C TRP A 541 5.73 17.00 -114.32
N MET A 542 6.06 17.94 -113.44
CA MET A 542 7.35 17.98 -112.76
C MET A 542 7.10 17.71 -111.28
N TRP A 543 7.69 16.62 -110.80
CA TRP A 543 7.54 16.11 -109.44
C TRP A 543 8.71 16.59 -108.59
N THR A 544 8.41 17.09 -107.39
CA THR A 544 9.40 17.34 -106.33
C THR A 544 9.04 16.49 -105.11
N ALA A 545 9.91 16.46 -104.10
CA ALA A 545 9.66 15.72 -102.87
C ALA A 545 8.42 16.23 -102.08
N THR A 546 8.03 17.48 -102.29
CA THR A 546 6.98 18.18 -101.54
C THR A 546 5.70 18.46 -102.36
N GLY A 547 5.63 17.98 -103.61
CA GLY A 547 4.45 18.21 -104.45
C GLY A 547 4.71 18.05 -105.95
N ALA A 548 3.83 18.65 -106.74
CA ALA A 548 3.89 18.61 -108.20
C ALA A 548 3.54 19.95 -108.81
N THR A 549 4.25 20.30 -109.86
CA THR A 549 3.79 21.31 -110.82
C THR A 549 3.34 20.63 -112.09
N TRP A 550 2.25 21.12 -112.67
CA TRP A 550 1.77 20.64 -113.96
C TRP A 550 1.68 21.79 -114.94
N SER A 551 2.00 21.49 -116.19
CA SER A 551 1.74 22.36 -117.33
C SER A 551 1.00 21.58 -118.39
N THR A 552 -0.11 22.13 -118.86
CA THR A 552 -0.88 21.53 -119.95
C THR A 552 -0.80 22.42 -121.18
N THR A 553 -0.39 21.84 -122.30
CA THR A 553 -0.32 22.52 -123.60
C THR A 553 -1.11 21.72 -124.63
N ARG A 554 -1.88 22.42 -125.47
CA ARG A 554 -2.62 21.81 -126.58
C ARG A 554 -1.65 21.32 -127.66
N ARG A 555 -1.90 20.15 -128.25
CA ARG A 555 -1.26 19.78 -129.53
C ARG A 555 -2.08 20.40 -130.65
N CYS A 556 -1.59 21.47 -131.28
CA CYS A 556 -2.10 21.84 -132.59
C CYS A 556 -1.46 20.89 -133.63
N SER A 557 -2.27 20.03 -134.25
CA SER A 557 -1.93 19.55 -135.59
C SER A 557 -2.14 20.72 -136.53
N THR A 558 -1.09 21.07 -137.27
CA THR A 558 -1.05 22.12 -138.30
C THR A 558 -2.20 22.04 -139.28
#